data_AF-A0A383DFU2-F1
#
_entry.id   AF-A0A383DFU2-F1
#
_cell.length_a   1.000
_cell.length_b   1.000
_cell.length_c   1.000
_cell.angle_alpha   90.00
_cell.angle_beta   90.00
_cell.angle_gamma   90.00
#
_symmetry.space_group_name_H-M   'P 1'
#
loop_
_entity.id
_entity.type
_entity.pdbx_description
1 polymer ?
#
loop_
_entity_poly.entity_id
_entity_poly.type
_entity_poly.pdbx_seq_one_letter_code
_entity_poly.pdbx_strand_id
1 'polypeptide(L)'
;MNKKGSCKICKKVGYTEWHHIISRNHLIISGQKNLLKNPDNLVELCKKCHNQTTASMVRKRLLKQKKTKKQKKSSIRFGKKFLTRRGKWGSY
;
A
#
# COMPACT_ATOMS: atom_id res chain seq x y z
N MET A 1 -25.30 -5.29 -0.88
CA MET A 1 -24.99 -5.07 -2.30
C MET A 1 -24.39 -6.34 -2.88
N ASN A 2 -25.03 -6.90 -3.89
CA ASN A 2 -24.50 -8.06 -4.60
C ASN A 2 -23.46 -7.58 -5.64
N LYS A 3 -22.32 -8.26 -5.72
CA LYS A 3 -21.34 -8.02 -6.79
C LYS A 3 -21.95 -8.44 -8.13
N LYS A 4 -21.81 -7.62 -9.16
CA LYS A 4 -22.28 -7.95 -10.52
C LYS A 4 -21.30 -8.86 -11.26
N GLY A 5 -20.06 -8.96 -10.79
CA GLY A 5 -18.99 -9.67 -11.47
C GLY A 5 -18.56 -8.98 -12.77
N SER A 6 -18.82 -7.68 -12.92
CA SER A 6 -18.50 -6.92 -14.13
C SER A 6 -17.73 -5.65 -13.80
N CYS A 7 -16.63 -5.40 -14.50
CA CYS A 7 -15.85 -4.18 -14.31
C CYS A 7 -16.62 -2.94 -14.79
N LYS A 8 -16.82 -1.93 -13.92
CA LYS A 8 -17.50 -0.69 -14.30
C LYS A 8 -16.80 0.07 -15.42
N ILE A 9 -15.47 -0.02 -15.53
CA ILE A 9 -14.64 0.69 -16.52
C ILE A 9 -14.60 -0.08 -17.84
N CYS A 10 -13.95 -1.25 -17.88
CA CYS A 10 -13.70 -1.98 -19.13
C CYS A 10 -14.80 -2.98 -19.50
N LYS A 11 -15.88 -3.06 -18.71
CA LYS A 11 -17.07 -3.90 -18.92
C LYS A 11 -16.84 -5.41 -18.97
N LYS A 12 -15.61 -5.88 -18.81
CA LYS A 12 -15.29 -7.32 -18.75
C LYS A 12 -15.94 -7.98 -17.54
N VAL A 13 -16.54 -9.14 -17.78
CA VAL A 13 -17.10 -10.03 -16.76
C VAL A 13 -16.00 -10.90 -16.16
N GLY A 14 -16.08 -11.20 -14.86
CA GLY A 14 -15.16 -12.07 -14.14
C GLY A 14 -14.87 -11.58 -12.72
N TYR A 15 -13.67 -11.88 -12.21
CA TYR A 15 -13.28 -11.48 -10.86
C TYR A 15 -13.14 -9.97 -10.70
N THR A 16 -13.84 -9.44 -9.69
CA THR A 16 -13.90 -8.02 -9.38
C THR A 16 -13.70 -7.73 -7.89
N GLU A 17 -13.15 -6.54 -7.63
CA GLU A 17 -12.93 -5.99 -6.30
C GLU A 17 -13.69 -4.67 -6.17
N TRP A 18 -14.22 -4.41 -4.97
CA TRP A 18 -14.80 -3.12 -4.63
C TRP A 18 -13.69 -2.10 -4.38
N HIS A 19 -13.79 -0.95 -5.03
CA HIS A 19 -12.87 0.16 -4.89
C HIS A 19 -13.60 1.39 -4.39
N HIS A 20 -13.02 2.08 -3.40
CA HIS A 20 -13.56 3.38 -2.98
C HIS A 20 -13.04 4.48 -3.92
N ILE A 21 -13.92 5.29 -4.51
CA ILE A 21 -13.53 6.44 -5.35
C ILE A 21 -12.74 7.43 -4.50
N ILE A 22 -13.33 7.87 -3.40
CA ILE A 22 -12.69 8.68 -2.38
C ILE A 22 -12.13 7.74 -1.32
N SER A 23 -10.81 7.79 -1.13
CA SER A 23 -10.13 6.86 -0.23
C SER A 23 -10.69 6.93 1.21
N ARG A 24 -10.88 5.76 1.83
CA ARG A 24 -11.31 5.65 3.23
C ARG A 24 -10.48 6.50 4.20
N ASN A 25 -9.17 6.55 4.01
CA ASN A 25 -8.28 7.33 4.88
C ASN A 25 -8.55 8.83 4.78
N HIS A 26 -8.77 9.34 3.57
CA HIS A 26 -9.10 10.75 3.36
C HIS A 26 -10.45 11.12 4.02
N LEU A 27 -11.46 10.26 3.89
CA LEU A 27 -12.77 10.47 4.53
C LEU A 27 -12.70 10.49 6.05
N ILE A 28 -11.84 9.64 6.64
CA ILE A 28 -11.63 9.63 8.10
C ILE A 28 -10.96 10.94 8.54
N ILE A 29 -9.91 11.38 7.84
CA ILE A 29 -9.17 12.60 8.17
C ILE A 29 -10.04 13.86 8.01
N SER A 30 -10.86 13.91 6.96
CA SER A 30 -11.74 15.04 6.66
C SER A 30 -13.04 15.04 7.48
N GLY A 31 -13.28 14.04 8.32
CA GLY A 31 -14.51 13.93 9.13
C GLY A 31 -15.78 13.57 8.33
N GLN A 32 -15.67 13.27 7.03
CA GLN A 32 -16.79 12.97 6.14
C GLN A 32 -17.26 11.50 6.27
N LYS A 33 -17.69 11.11 7.47
CA LYS A 33 -18.08 9.72 7.79
C LYS A 33 -19.28 9.21 6.96
N ASN A 34 -20.13 10.11 6.50
CA ASN A 34 -21.31 9.75 5.70
C ASN A 34 -20.91 9.08 4.37
N LEU A 35 -19.82 9.54 3.76
CA LEU A 35 -19.30 8.99 2.51
C LEU A 35 -18.57 7.66 2.69
N LEU A 36 -18.27 7.27 3.93
CA LEU A 36 -17.55 6.02 4.21
C LEU A 36 -18.41 4.79 3.95
N LYS A 37 -19.71 4.89 4.25
CA LYS A 37 -20.68 3.82 4.03
C LYS A 37 -21.53 4.04 2.78
N ASN A 38 -21.29 5.13 2.05
CA ASN A 38 -22.06 5.47 0.86
C ASN A 38 -21.77 4.44 -0.25
N PRO A 39 -22.76 3.67 -0.72
CA PRO A 39 -22.59 2.72 -1.82
C PRO A 39 -22.14 3.38 -3.12
N ASP A 40 -22.47 4.66 -3.34
CA ASP A 40 -22.08 5.41 -4.54
C ASP A 40 -20.59 5.78 -4.54
N ASN A 41 -19.95 5.74 -3.37
CA ASN A 41 -18.49 5.88 -3.27
C ASN A 41 -17.78 4.55 -3.57
N LEU A 42 -18.50 3.45 -3.82
CA LEU A 42 -17.94 2.15 -4.14
C LEU A 42 -18.17 1.81 -5.61
N VAL A 43 -17.11 1.36 -6.28
CA VAL A 43 -17.18 0.92 -7.67
C VAL A 43 -16.56 -0.47 -7.81
N GLU A 44 -17.21 -1.30 -8.61
CA GLU A 44 -16.75 -2.65 -8.89
C GLU A 44 -15.77 -2.65 -10.07
N LEU A 45 -14.51 -3.06 -9.83
CA LEU A 45 -13.45 -3.05 -10.84
C LEU A 45 -12.81 -4.43 -10.98
N CYS A 46 -12.43 -4.81 -12.20
CA CYS A 46 -11.53 -5.95 -12.39
C CYS A 46 -10.13 -5.62 -11.84
N LYS A 47 -9.35 -6.66 -11.52
CA LYS A 47 -8.02 -6.48 -10.90
C LYS A 47 -7.07 -5.58 -11.71
N LYS A 48 -7.13 -5.69 -13.04
CA LYS A 48 -6.29 -4.88 -13.95
C LYS A 48 -6.60 -3.39 -13.81
N CYS A 49 -7.88 -3.00 -13.93
CA CYS A 49 -8.31 -1.61 -13.75
C CYS A 49 -8.11 -1.13 -12.31
N HIS A 50 -8.42 -1.97 -11.32
CA HIS A 50 -8.19 -1.65 -9.91
C HIS A 50 -6.72 -1.26 -9.64
N ASN A 51 -5.77 -2.01 -10.20
CA ASN A 51 -4.34 -1.77 -10.02
C ASN A 51 -3.83 -0.45 -10.64
N GLN A 52 -4.54 0.10 -11.63
CA GLN A 52 -4.20 1.36 -12.29
C GLN A 52 -4.75 2.58 -11.55
N THR A 53 -5.62 2.39 -10.55
CA THR A 53 -6.08 3.50 -9.72
C THR A 53 -4.92 4.16 -8.98
N THR A 54 -4.95 5.49 -8.88
CA THR A 54 -3.93 6.29 -8.17
C THR A 54 -3.72 5.79 -6.75
N ALA A 55 -4.81 5.46 -6.04
CA ALA A 55 -4.74 4.89 -4.69
C ALA A 55 -3.93 3.57 -4.65
N SER A 56 -4.15 2.68 -5.62
CA SER A 56 -3.39 1.42 -5.73
C SER A 56 -1.92 1.65 -6.08
N MET A 57 -1.64 2.54 -7.03
CA MET A 57 -0.27 2.88 -7.43
C MET A 57 0.52 3.52 -6.28
N VAL A 58 -0.09 4.49 -5.59
CA VAL A 58 0.51 5.14 -4.41
C VAL A 58 0.75 4.13 -3.29
N ARG A 59 -0.21 3.24 -3.00
CA ARG A 59 -0.04 2.18 -2.00
C ARG A 59 1.15 1.27 -2.34
N LYS A 60 1.27 0.81 -3.59
CA LYS A 60 2.41 0.00 -4.05
C LYS A 60 3.74 0.74 -3.88
N ARG A 61 3.80 2.02 -4.27
CA ARG A 61 4.99 2.87 -4.10
C ARG A 61 5.40 2.97 -2.63
N LEU A 62 4.47 3.27 -1.74
CA LEU A 62 4.72 3.40 -0.30
C LEU A 62 5.18 2.07 0.34
N LEU A 63 4.59 0.95 -0.07
CA LEU A 63 5.02 -0.38 0.39
C LEU A 63 6.45 -0.70 -0.06
N LYS A 64 6.82 -0.36 -1.31
CA LYS A 64 8.19 -0.54 -1.82
C LYS A 64 9.18 0.30 -1.01
N GLN A 65 8.86 1.56 -0.72
CA GLN A 65 9.70 2.43 0.13
C GLN A 65 9.84 1.93 1.57
N LYS A 66 8.77 1.35 2.16
CA LYS A 66 8.86 0.75 3.50
C LYS A 66 9.80 -0.46 3.52
N LYS A 67 9.76 -1.31 2.48
CA LYS A 67 10.66 -2.46 2.34
C LYS A 67 12.13 -2.03 2.25
N THR A 68 12.45 -1.03 1.44
CA THR A 68 13.83 -0.52 1.30
C THR A 68 14.34 0.11 2.60
N LYS A 69 13.51 0.89 3.32
CA LYS A 69 13.86 1.42 4.64
C LYS A 69 14.12 0.33 5.68
N LYS A 70 13.32 -0.76 5.68
CA LYS A 70 13.52 -1.90 6.60
C LYS A 70 14.85 -2.63 6.31
N GLN A 71 15.16 -2.87 5.03
CA GLN A 71 16.42 -3.48 4.61
C GLN A 71 17.64 -2.62 4.97
N LYS A 72 17.56 -1.29 4.79
CA LYS A 72 18.64 -0.36 5.19
C LYS A 72 18.85 -0.35 6.72
N LYS A 73 17.78 -0.45 7.52
CA LYS A 73 17.91 -0.57 8.98
C LYS A 73 18.56 -1.90 9.40
N SER A 74 18.26 -3.01 8.74
CA SER A 74 18.92 -4.29 9.04
C SER A 74 20.39 -4.30 8.66
N SER A 75 20.78 -3.71 7.52
CA SER A 75 22.18 -3.63 7.12
C SER A 75 23.00 -2.71 8.04
N ILE A 76 22.44 -1.58 8.49
CA ILE A 76 23.09 -0.69 9.48
C ILE A 76 23.31 -1.41 10.82
N ARG A 77 22.31 -2.19 11.30
CA ARG A 77 22.48 -2.97 12.55
C ARG A 77 23.56 -4.03 12.40
N PHE A 78 23.65 -4.68 11.24
CA PHE A 78 24.70 -5.66 10.96
C PHE A 78 26.09 -4.99 10.90
N GLY A 79 26.22 -3.87 10.20
CA GLY A 79 27.48 -3.09 10.13
C GLY A 79 27.95 -2.54 11.47
N LYS A 80 27.03 -2.05 12.33
CA LYS A 80 27.36 -1.63 13.71
C LYS A 80 27.87 -2.78 14.58
N LYS A 81 27.37 -4.01 14.37
CA LYS A 81 27.82 -5.21 15.09
C LYS A 81 29.27 -5.61 14.73
N PHE A 82 29.74 -5.23 13.54
CA PHE A 82 31.12 -5.45 13.10
C PHE A 82 32.07 -4.32 13.51
N LEU A 83 31.60 -3.06 13.58
CA LEU A 83 32.42 -1.93 14.05
C LEU A 83 32.75 -1.98 15.56
N THR A 84 31.96 -2.69 16.37
CA THR A 84 32.21 -2.81 17.83
C THR A 84 33.22 -3.90 18.20
N ARG A 85 33.96 -4.47 17.24
CA ARG A 85 34.84 -5.62 17.48
C ARG A 85 36.27 -5.45 16.98
N ARG A 86 36.83 -4.23 17.06
CA ARG A 86 38.28 -3.99 17.06
C ARG A 86 38.62 -2.63 17.66
N GLY A 87 38.74 -2.61 18.98
CA GLY A 87 39.48 -1.59 19.72
C GLY A 87 40.57 -2.28 20.54
N LYS A 88 41.68 -2.64 19.88
CA LYS A 88 43.06 -2.67 20.41
C LYS A 88 43.99 -3.36 19.41
N TRP A 89 44.88 -2.56 18.83
CA TRP A 89 46.15 -2.98 18.23
C TRP A 89 47.22 -2.81 19.31
N GLY A 90 48.13 -3.77 19.46
CA GLY A 90 49.28 -3.64 20.34
C GLY A 90 49.93 -4.98 20.66
N SER A 91 51.00 -5.30 19.94
CA SER A 91 51.99 -6.34 20.26
C SER A 91 52.90 -5.85 21.38
N TYR A 92 53.23 -6.70 22.34
CA TYR A 92 54.57 -6.99 22.90
C TYR A 92 54.47 -8.26 23.73
#